data_AF-A0A955RH74-F1
#
_entry.id   AF-A0A955RH74-F1
#
_cell.length_a   1.000
_cell.length_b   1.000
_cell.length_c   1.000
_cell.angle_alpha   90.00
_cell.angle_beta   90.00
_cell.angle_gamma   90.00
#
_symmetry.space_group_name_H-M   'P 1'
#
loop_
_entity.id
_entity.type
_entity.pdbx_description
1 polymer ?
#
loop_
_entity_poly.entity_id
_entity_poly.type
_entity_poly.pdbx_seq_one_letter_code
_entity_poly.pdbx_strand_id
1 'polypeptide(L)'
;MARWMMVIGLFGSLAAGCGGSKDGCIGENCSGGYECADGNCSLNCDGPDCDMSCDGGGCQMDCAGDTCTASCDGCGCSLTCSAASCDLSCSGNGCTENCTGADECIVSDCTNSCVLGCGGAATCENSCGLASACITN
;
A
#
# COMPACT_ATOMS: atom_id res chain seq x y z
N MET A 1 8.09 -44.49 37.56
CA MET A 1 7.22 -43.29 37.72
C MET A 1 7.88 -42.11 37.03
N ALA A 2 7.13 -41.45 36.13
CA ALA A 2 7.38 -40.16 35.44
C ALA A 2 8.63 -40.04 34.55
N ARG A 3 8.60 -39.38 33.39
CA ARG A 3 7.56 -39.04 32.40
C ARG A 3 8.33 -38.62 31.13
N TRP A 4 7.67 -38.78 29.99
CA TRP A 4 8.14 -38.73 28.60
C TRP A 4 9.02 -37.56 28.12
N MET A 5 9.80 -37.86 27.08
CA MET A 5 10.32 -36.93 26.06
C MET A 5 9.18 -36.18 25.36
N MET A 6 9.37 -34.89 25.07
CA MET A 6 8.91 -34.25 23.83
C MET A 6 9.71 -32.97 23.59
N VAL A 7 10.64 -33.05 22.64
CA VAL A 7 11.05 -31.94 21.78
C VAL A 7 9.89 -31.70 20.81
N ILE A 8 9.45 -30.46 20.63
CA ILE A 8 8.74 -29.82 19.49
C ILE A 8 8.39 -28.43 20.05
N GLY A 9 8.90 -27.29 19.58
CA GLY A 9 8.92 -26.84 18.20
C GLY A 9 7.82 -25.79 18.01
N LEU A 10 8.14 -24.74 17.25
CA LEU A 10 7.27 -23.68 16.71
C LEU A 10 6.98 -22.45 17.58
N PHE A 11 7.76 -21.41 17.29
CA PHE A 11 7.26 -20.14 16.75
C PHE A 11 5.73 -20.04 16.68
N GLY A 12 5.15 -19.34 17.64
CA GLY A 12 3.79 -18.83 17.57
C GLY A 12 3.83 -17.34 17.25
N SER A 13 4.34 -16.98 16.07
CA SER A 13 4.08 -15.68 15.44
C SER A 13 2.61 -15.71 14.99
N LEU A 14 1.70 -15.30 15.86
CA LEU A 14 0.27 -15.19 15.58
C LEU A 14 -0.21 -13.94 16.33
N ALA A 15 -0.56 -12.82 15.71
CA ALA A 15 -1.08 -12.60 14.37
C ALA A 15 -0.61 -11.24 13.84
N ALA A 16 -0.15 -11.19 12.59
CA ALA A 16 -0.27 -9.99 11.77
C ALA A 16 -1.75 -9.91 11.36
N GLY A 17 -2.60 -9.52 12.29
CA GLY A 17 -3.97 -9.12 11.99
C GLY A 17 -3.94 -7.63 11.67
N CYS A 18 -4.12 -7.27 10.39
CA CYS A 18 -4.42 -5.89 10.00
C CYS A 18 -5.67 -5.47 10.76
N GLY A 19 -5.51 -4.65 11.79
CA GLY A 19 -6.53 -4.51 12.83
C GLY A 19 -6.27 -3.33 13.74
N GLY A 20 -6.52 -2.14 13.21
CA GLY A 20 -6.65 -0.88 13.93
C GLY A 20 -7.38 0.12 13.03
N SER A 21 -8.04 1.10 13.62
CA SER A 21 -8.69 2.22 12.94
C SER A 21 -8.52 3.46 13.82
N LYS A 22 -8.86 4.63 13.24
CA LYS A 22 -8.94 6.03 13.73
C LYS A 22 -7.61 6.74 13.99
N ASP A 23 -7.06 7.34 12.94
CA ASP A 23 -7.00 8.81 12.77
C ASP A 23 -6.31 9.12 11.42
N GLY A 24 -7.04 9.72 10.47
CA GLY A 24 -6.48 10.04 9.15
C GLY A 24 -7.47 10.87 8.32
N CYS A 25 -7.41 12.19 8.51
CA CYS A 25 -7.92 13.25 7.64
C CYS A 25 -9.24 12.98 6.88
N ILE A 26 -10.38 13.31 7.48
CA ILE A 26 -11.68 13.39 6.79
C ILE A 26 -11.93 14.86 6.38
N GLY A 27 -11.49 15.29 5.19
CA GLY A 27 -11.82 16.63 4.65
C GLY A 27 -10.99 17.13 3.46
N GLU A 28 -11.61 18.00 2.64
CA GLU A 28 -11.18 18.51 1.31
C GLU A 28 -9.89 19.36 1.25
N ASN A 29 -9.08 19.50 2.30
CA ASN A 29 -7.86 20.34 2.25
C ASN A 29 -6.88 19.96 3.36
N CYS A 30 -6.12 18.87 3.19
CA CYS A 30 -5.04 18.54 4.10
C CYS A 30 -3.71 18.78 3.39
N SER A 31 -3.03 19.86 3.76
CA SER A 31 -1.72 20.23 3.21
C SER A 31 -0.61 19.56 4.01
N GLY A 32 -0.28 18.30 3.66
CA GLY A 32 0.91 17.60 4.13
C GLY A 32 0.64 16.25 4.81
N GLY A 33 1.45 15.25 4.42
CA GLY A 33 1.74 13.98 5.12
C GLY A 33 0.59 13.32 5.86
N TYR A 34 -0.04 12.31 5.25
CA TYR A 34 -1.14 11.56 5.84
C TYR A 34 -0.65 10.22 6.37
N GLU A 35 -0.56 10.01 7.68
CA GLU A 35 -0.10 8.74 8.24
C GLU A 35 -1.23 7.96 8.90
N CYS A 36 -1.36 6.67 8.54
CA CYS A 36 -2.31 5.73 9.12
C CYS A 36 -1.57 4.54 9.74
N ALA A 37 -1.18 4.70 11.01
CA ALA A 37 -0.43 3.67 11.73
C ALA A 37 -1.27 2.42 12.06
N ASP A 38 -2.56 2.60 12.29
CA ASP A 38 -3.47 1.54 12.73
C ASP A 38 -4.07 0.72 11.58
N GLY A 39 -4.05 1.25 10.34
CA GLY A 39 -4.63 0.63 9.16
C GLY A 39 -6.10 0.98 8.94
N ASN A 40 -6.71 0.42 7.88
CA ASN A 40 -8.11 0.64 7.49
C ASN A 40 -8.52 2.12 7.41
N CYS A 41 -7.60 3.00 6.98
CA CYS A 41 -7.91 4.40 6.74
C CYS A 41 -8.34 4.65 5.30
N SER A 42 -9.11 5.72 5.08
CA SER A 42 -9.36 6.26 3.75
C SER A 42 -8.71 7.64 3.69
N LEU A 43 -7.67 7.78 2.86
CA LEU A 43 -6.90 9.00 2.68
C LEU A 43 -7.23 9.56 1.30
N ASN A 44 -7.69 10.80 1.24
CA ASN A 44 -7.95 11.47 -0.04
C ASN A 44 -7.13 12.75 -0.12
N CYS A 45 -6.34 12.89 -1.18
CA CYS A 45 -5.50 14.04 -1.42
C CYS A 45 -5.73 14.63 -2.82
N ASP A 46 -6.07 15.91 -2.85
CA ASP A 46 -6.34 16.70 -4.06
C ASP A 46 -5.33 17.87 -4.20
N GLY A 47 -4.33 17.90 -3.31
CA GLY A 47 -3.25 18.90 -3.35
C GLY A 47 -2.24 18.61 -4.45
N PRO A 48 -1.39 19.58 -4.84
CA PRO A 48 -0.38 19.38 -5.88
C PRO A 48 0.64 18.29 -5.50
N ASP A 49 1.04 18.24 -4.23
CA ASP A 49 1.95 17.23 -3.69
C ASP A 49 1.27 16.50 -2.52
N CYS A 50 1.14 15.18 -2.67
CA CYS A 50 0.45 14.32 -1.74
C CYS A 50 1.40 13.24 -1.24
N ASP A 51 1.55 13.13 0.08
CA ASP A 51 2.40 12.13 0.72
C ASP A 51 1.56 11.36 1.74
N MET A 52 1.35 10.07 1.50
CA MET A 52 0.47 9.21 2.29
C MET A 52 1.24 7.98 2.81
N SER A 53 1.00 7.58 4.04
CA SER A 53 1.61 6.41 4.66
C SER A 53 0.57 5.57 5.38
N CYS A 54 0.66 4.25 5.27
CA CYS A 54 -0.21 3.29 5.92
C CYS A 54 0.57 2.08 6.45
N ASP A 55 0.94 2.11 7.72
CA ASP A 55 1.63 1.00 8.36
C ASP A 55 0.69 -0.18 8.71
N GLY A 56 -0.55 0.11 9.10
CA GLY A 56 -1.45 -0.91 9.63
C GLY A 56 -2.15 -1.78 8.58
N GLY A 57 -2.02 -1.43 7.30
CA GLY A 57 -2.60 -2.17 6.17
C GLY A 57 -4.10 -1.93 5.97
N GLY A 58 -4.63 -2.40 4.84
CA GLY A 58 -6.04 -2.22 4.50
C GLY A 58 -6.46 -0.78 4.24
N CYS A 59 -5.51 0.14 4.00
CA CYS A 59 -5.84 1.53 3.70
C CYS A 59 -6.29 1.70 2.25
N GLN A 60 -7.25 2.61 2.06
CA GLN A 60 -7.65 3.13 0.77
C GLN A 60 -7.07 4.54 0.61
N MET A 61 -6.34 4.78 -0.45
CA MET A 61 -5.66 6.02 -0.73
C MET A 61 -6.10 6.50 -2.10
N ASP A 62 -6.60 7.72 -2.19
CA ASP A 62 -7.07 8.33 -3.43
C ASP A 62 -6.31 9.65 -3.63
N CYS A 63 -5.64 9.76 -4.77
CA CYS A 63 -4.77 10.88 -5.06
C CYS A 63 -5.06 11.47 -6.44
N ALA A 64 -5.41 12.76 -6.47
CA ALA A 64 -5.79 13.48 -7.69
C ALA A 64 -4.90 14.71 -7.94
N GLY A 65 -3.76 14.81 -7.25
CA GLY A 65 -2.78 15.90 -7.34
C GLY A 65 -1.94 15.91 -8.62
N ASP A 66 -0.81 16.62 -8.59
CA ASP A 66 0.21 16.54 -9.64
C ASP A 66 1.21 15.40 -9.34
N THR A 67 1.63 15.29 -8.08
CA THR A 67 2.57 14.27 -7.57
C THR A 67 1.99 13.54 -6.36
N CYS A 68 2.00 12.20 -6.41
CA CYS A 68 1.49 11.35 -5.34
C CYS A 68 2.55 10.33 -4.91
N THR A 69 2.93 10.41 -3.65
CA THR A 69 3.79 9.43 -2.98
C THR A 69 2.96 8.70 -1.93
N ALA A 70 2.95 7.38 -1.96
CA ALA A 70 2.23 6.56 -1.02
C ALA A 70 3.11 5.44 -0.47
N SER A 71 3.04 5.16 0.82
CA SER A 71 3.77 4.08 1.49
C SER A 71 2.78 3.15 2.19
N CYS A 72 2.96 1.86 2.02
CA CYS A 72 2.15 0.85 2.69
C CYS A 72 3.00 -0.32 3.16
N ASP A 73 3.26 -0.34 4.46
CA ASP A 73 3.95 -1.44 5.15
C ASP A 73 3.01 -2.56 5.59
N GLY A 74 1.71 -2.29 5.65
CA GLY A 74 0.71 -3.31 5.95
C GLY A 74 0.18 -4.05 4.73
N CYS A 75 -0.48 -5.18 4.92
CA CYS A 75 -1.04 -5.95 3.79
C CYS A 75 -2.38 -5.35 3.33
N GLY A 76 -2.64 -5.36 2.01
CA GLY A 76 -3.96 -5.09 1.45
C GLY A 76 -4.30 -3.61 1.25
N CYS A 77 -3.32 -2.75 1.02
CA CYS A 77 -3.59 -1.35 0.65
C CYS A 77 -4.14 -1.22 -0.77
N SER A 78 -4.94 -0.21 -1.02
CA SER A 78 -5.43 0.16 -2.34
C SER A 78 -5.14 1.64 -2.60
N LEU A 79 -4.35 1.93 -3.63
CA LEU A 79 -4.07 3.28 -4.10
C LEU A 79 -4.78 3.50 -5.44
N THR A 80 -5.58 4.55 -5.53
CA THR A 80 -6.06 5.10 -6.80
C THR A 80 -5.30 6.40 -7.06
N CYS A 81 -4.59 6.46 -8.17
CA CYS A 81 -3.81 7.63 -8.55
C CYS A 81 -4.29 8.19 -9.89
N SER A 82 -4.76 9.43 -9.87
CA SER A 82 -5.15 10.20 -11.06
C SER A 82 -4.19 11.35 -11.34
N ALA A 83 -3.07 11.41 -10.62
CA ALA A 83 -2.04 12.42 -10.76
C ALA A 83 -1.09 12.13 -11.93
N ALA A 84 -0.28 13.11 -12.32
CA ALA A 84 0.71 12.93 -13.39
C ALA A 84 1.82 11.95 -12.98
N SER A 85 2.29 12.01 -11.74
CA SER A 85 3.30 11.10 -11.20
C SER A 85 2.80 10.39 -9.95
N CYS A 86 2.87 9.05 -9.96
CA CYS A 86 2.42 8.17 -8.89
C CYS A 86 3.54 7.22 -8.47
N ASP A 87 3.92 7.27 -7.19
CA ASP A 87 4.90 6.37 -6.59
C ASP A 87 4.28 5.68 -5.36
N LEU A 88 4.17 4.36 -5.41
CA LEU A 88 3.67 3.53 -4.31
C LEU A 88 4.77 2.59 -3.82
N SER A 89 5.17 2.74 -2.56
CA SER A 89 5.97 1.76 -1.85
C SER A 89 5.07 0.74 -1.14
N CYS A 90 5.16 -0.54 -1.48
CA CYS A 90 4.35 -1.62 -0.91
C CYS A 90 5.21 -2.74 -0.29
N SER A 91 5.85 -2.47 0.82
CA SER A 91 6.59 -3.45 1.63
C SER A 91 5.68 -4.54 2.23
N GLY A 92 4.40 -4.19 2.51
CA GLY A 92 3.44 -5.07 3.17
C GLY A 92 2.85 -6.19 2.32
N ASN A 93 3.07 -6.17 1.00
CA ASN A 93 2.49 -7.09 0.00
C ASN A 93 0.96 -6.96 -0.15
N GLY A 94 0.41 -7.49 -1.24
CA GLY A 94 -1.04 -7.45 -1.45
C GLY A 94 -1.59 -6.06 -1.77
N CYS A 95 -0.75 -5.09 -2.17
CA CYS A 95 -1.23 -3.75 -2.50
C CYS A 95 -1.80 -3.72 -3.92
N THR A 96 -2.79 -2.87 -4.10
CA THR A 96 -3.43 -2.62 -5.39
C THR A 96 -3.25 -1.16 -5.75
N GLU A 97 -2.40 -0.87 -6.73
CA GLU A 97 -2.31 0.46 -7.32
C GLU A 97 -3.12 0.49 -8.61
N ASN A 98 -3.92 1.53 -8.81
CA ASN A 98 -4.56 1.82 -10.08
C ASN A 98 -4.27 3.27 -10.46
N CYS A 99 -3.45 3.44 -11.49
CA CYS A 99 -3.24 4.70 -12.16
C CYS A 99 -4.32 4.90 -13.21
N THR A 100 -4.90 6.10 -13.30
CA THR A 100 -5.87 6.46 -14.34
C THR A 100 -5.44 7.76 -15.01
N GLY A 101 -4.73 7.64 -16.13
CA GLY A 101 -4.24 8.79 -16.89
C GLY A 101 -2.99 9.47 -16.30
N ALA A 102 -2.25 8.78 -15.43
CA ALA A 102 -0.94 9.23 -14.97
C ALA A 102 0.10 9.16 -16.10
N ASP A 103 1.10 10.03 -16.11
CA ASP A 103 2.26 9.89 -17.01
C ASP A 103 3.23 8.82 -16.47
N GLU A 104 3.44 8.80 -15.15
CA GLU A 104 4.35 7.87 -14.47
C GLU A 104 3.62 7.14 -13.32
N CYS A 105 3.76 5.82 -13.29
CA CYS A 105 3.11 4.92 -12.34
C CYS A 105 4.14 3.88 -11.88
N ILE A 106 4.60 3.97 -10.62
CA ILE A 106 5.72 3.17 -10.13
C ILE A 106 5.35 2.50 -8.80
N VAL A 107 5.43 1.16 -8.77
CA VAL A 107 5.35 0.38 -7.53
C VAL A 107 6.74 -0.05 -7.08
N SER A 108 7.15 0.36 -5.89
CA SER A 108 8.38 -0.06 -5.22
C SER A 108 8.10 -1.02 -4.06
N ASP A 109 9.12 -1.76 -3.65
CA ASP A 109 9.12 -2.63 -2.46
C ASP A 109 8.07 -3.77 -2.41
N CYS A 110 7.29 -3.97 -3.47
CA CYS A 110 6.37 -5.10 -3.53
C CYS A 110 7.07 -6.43 -3.82
N THR A 111 6.81 -7.43 -2.97
CA THR A 111 7.36 -8.78 -3.12
C THR A 111 6.35 -9.79 -3.69
N ASN A 112 5.06 -9.72 -3.30
CA ASN A 112 4.02 -10.64 -3.74
C ASN A 112 2.59 -10.07 -3.68
N SER A 113 1.72 -10.62 -4.53
CA SER A 113 0.28 -10.36 -4.61
C SER A 113 -0.09 -8.91 -4.88
N CYS A 114 0.81 -8.11 -5.47
CA CYS A 114 0.46 -6.75 -5.85
C CYS A 114 -0.22 -6.68 -7.20
N VAL A 115 -1.16 -5.76 -7.32
CA VAL A 115 -1.85 -5.45 -8.57
C VAL A 115 -1.49 -4.03 -8.94
N LEU A 116 -0.97 -3.84 -10.15
CA LEU A 116 -0.65 -2.54 -10.71
C LEU A 116 -1.49 -2.35 -11.98
N GLY A 117 -2.52 -1.53 -11.90
CA GLY A 117 -3.27 -1.07 -13.06
C GLY A 117 -2.58 0.18 -13.61
N CYS A 118 -2.00 0.10 -14.81
CA CYS A 118 -1.31 1.25 -15.40
C CYS A 118 -2.29 2.28 -15.98
N GLY A 119 -3.50 1.83 -16.36
CA GLY A 119 -4.60 2.67 -16.87
C GLY A 119 -4.23 3.68 -17.95
N GLY A 120 -3.24 3.34 -18.78
CA GLY A 120 -2.76 4.18 -19.88
C GLY A 120 -1.50 5.00 -19.59
N ALA A 121 -0.82 4.78 -18.45
CA ALA A 121 0.40 5.51 -18.12
C ALA A 121 1.52 5.31 -19.13
N ALA A 122 2.27 6.38 -19.40
CA ALA A 122 3.40 6.36 -20.33
C ALA A 122 4.54 5.51 -19.78
N THR A 123 4.79 5.63 -18.48
CA THR A 123 5.75 4.81 -17.74
C THR A 123 4.98 4.03 -16.67
N CYS A 124 5.11 2.70 -16.69
CA CYS A 124 4.52 1.83 -15.68
C CYS A 124 5.55 0.78 -15.27
N GLU A 125 6.12 0.96 -14.07
CA GLU A 125 7.16 0.08 -13.54
C GLU A 125 6.73 -0.54 -12.21
N ASN A 126 7.11 -1.80 -11.99
CA ASN A 126 7.03 -2.39 -10.67
C ASN A 126 8.35 -3.06 -10.29
N SER A 127 8.68 -2.99 -9.00
CA SER A 127 9.84 -3.66 -8.41
C SER A 127 9.61 -5.15 -8.17
N CYS A 128 8.53 -5.72 -8.71
CA CYS A 128 8.20 -7.12 -8.52
C CYS A 128 9.15 -8.03 -9.30
N GLY A 129 10.07 -8.68 -8.60
CA GLY A 129 11.05 -9.59 -9.21
C GLY A 129 10.46 -10.85 -9.87
N LEU A 130 9.16 -11.13 -9.70
CA LEU A 130 8.46 -12.27 -10.30
C LEU A 130 7.13 -11.79 -10.92
N ALA A 131 7.01 -11.87 -12.25
CA ALA A 131 5.80 -11.50 -13.00
C ALA A 131 4.55 -12.34 -12.64
N SER A 132 4.72 -13.47 -11.96
CA SER A 132 3.62 -14.29 -11.43
C SER A 132 3.18 -13.87 -10.02
N ALA A 133 3.94 -12.99 -9.36
CA ALA A 133 3.64 -12.47 -8.04
C ALA A 133 2.93 -11.10 -8.12
N CYS A 134 3.06 -10.37 -9.23
CA CYS A 134 2.36 -9.11 -9.43
C CYS A 134 1.64 -9.06 -10.77
N ILE A 135 0.41 -8.53 -10.78
CA ILE A 135 -0.42 -8.43 -11.98
C ILE A 135 -0.36 -7.00 -12.48
N THR A 136 0.20 -6.78 -13.66
CA THR A 136 0.11 -5.50 -14.39
C THR A 136 -1.04 -5.54 -15.39
N ASN A 137 -1.98 -4.60 -15.35
CA ASN A 137 -3.10 -4.51 -16.31
C ASN A 137 -3.08 -3.22 -17.13
#